data_AF-A0A821F8S0-F1
#
_entry.id   AF-A0A821F8S0-F1
#
_cell.length_a   1.000
_cell.length_b   1.000
_cell.length_c   1.000
_cell.angle_alpha   90.00
_cell.angle_beta   90.00
_cell.angle_gamma   90.00
#
_symmetry.space_group_name_H-M   'P 1'
#
loop_
_entity.id
_entity.type
_entity.pdbx_description
1 polymer ?
#
loop_
_entity_poly.entity_id
_entity_poly.type
_entity_poly.pdbx_seq_one_letter_code
_entity_poly.pdbx_strand_id
1 'polypeptide(L)'
;MINKLLNHVNTCKQYSINTESERTNNQLSLIQINSIPIEPPSLVMLFELKHLPDQHSQKYEKILQLFQLIFRLDNEVYSWGNMQRELEPAKDLIIWPIPATLIDIQPYYSMWYNWARTQCTL
;
A
#
# COMPACT_ATOMS: atom_id res chain seq x y z
N MET A 1 -12.55 13.14 10.39
CA MET A 1 -11.25 12.43 10.37
C MET A 1 -11.01 11.76 9.02
N ILE A 2 -11.88 10.83 8.58
CA ILE A 2 -11.71 10.13 7.30
C ILE A 2 -11.71 11.04 6.05
N ASN A 3 -12.45 12.15 6.04
CA ASN A 3 -12.40 13.12 4.94
C ASN A 3 -11.04 13.82 4.80
N LYS A 4 -10.33 14.05 5.91
CA LYS A 4 -8.96 14.59 5.85
C LYS A 4 -8.00 13.57 5.24
N LEU A 5 -8.18 12.29 5.57
CA LEU A 5 -7.42 11.19 4.99
C LEU A 5 -7.67 11.07 3.48
N LEU A 6 -8.93 11.15 3.05
CA LEU A 6 -9.28 11.15 1.62
C LEU A 6 -8.61 12.31 0.87
N ASN A 7 -8.60 13.52 1.44
CA ASN A 7 -7.93 14.66 0.81
C ASN A 7 -6.41 14.47 0.69
N HIS A 8 -5.78 13.94 1.74
CA HIS A 8 -4.35 13.60 1.72
C HIS A 8 -4.04 12.58 0.62
N VAL A 9 -4.77 11.47 0.60
CA VAL A 9 -4.58 10.41 -0.39
C VAL A 9 -4.89 10.92 -1.80
N ASN A 10 -5.87 11.81 -1.98
CA ASN A 10 -6.18 12.34 -3.29
C ASN A 10 -5.06 13.22 -3.89
N THR A 11 -4.22 13.85 -3.06
CA THR A 11 -3.13 14.72 -3.53
C THR A 11 -1.80 14.00 -3.60
N CYS A 12 -1.63 12.90 -2.85
CA CYS A 12 -0.46 12.05 -2.93
C CYS A 12 -0.48 11.18 -4.21
N LYS A 13 0.71 10.88 -4.74
CA LYS A 13 0.93 10.10 -5.96
C LYS A 13 1.83 8.89 -5.74
N GLN A 14 2.53 8.82 -4.62
CA GLN A 14 3.52 7.77 -4.36
C GLN A 14 3.22 7.12 -3.01
N TYR A 15 3.28 5.79 -2.99
CA TYR A 15 3.00 5.00 -1.80
C TYR A 15 3.98 3.85 -1.70
N SER A 16 4.40 3.51 -0.48
CA SER A 16 4.94 2.18 -0.22
C SER A 16 3.88 1.32 0.44
N ILE A 17 3.87 0.03 0.10
CA ILE A 17 2.94 -0.95 0.63
C ILE A 17 3.69 -2.17 1.13
N ASN A 18 3.23 -2.72 2.24
CA ASN A 18 3.67 -3.98 2.79
C ASN A 18 2.44 -4.80 3.20
N THR A 19 2.52 -6.10 3.02
CA THR A 19 1.45 -7.02 3.42
C THR A 19 1.96 -7.99 4.47
N GLU A 20 1.10 -8.40 5.41
CA GLU A 20 1.43 -9.42 6.39
C GLU A 20 0.36 -10.52 6.38
N SER A 21 0.83 -11.77 6.36
CA SER A 21 -0.01 -12.95 6.40
C SER A 21 -0.02 -13.58 7.79
N GLU A 22 -1.15 -14.15 8.17
CA GLU A 22 -1.28 -14.89 9.43
C GLU A 22 -0.46 -16.19 9.36
N ARG A 23 0.36 -16.45 10.39
CA ARG A 23 1.31 -17.58 10.40
C ARG A 23 0.66 -18.95 10.29
N THR A 24 -0.59 -19.11 10.73
CA THR A 24 -1.25 -20.42 10.88
C THR A 24 -1.85 -20.94 9.58
N ASN A 25 -2.33 -20.05 8.71
CA ASN A 25 -3.04 -20.40 7.48
C ASN A 25 -2.51 -19.65 6.24
N ASN A 26 -1.50 -18.79 6.42
CA ASN A 26 -0.91 -17.96 5.38
C ASN A 26 -1.92 -17.05 4.65
N GLN A 27 -3.01 -16.69 5.34
CA GLN A 27 -4.00 -15.74 4.81
C GLN A 27 -3.53 -14.31 5.03
N LEU A 28 -3.68 -13.47 3.99
CA LEU A 28 -3.46 -12.03 4.10
C LEU A 28 -4.30 -11.46 5.24
N SER A 29 -3.63 -10.81 6.19
CA SER A 29 -4.25 -10.35 7.44
C SER A 29 -4.17 -8.84 7.63
N LEU A 30 -3.09 -8.21 7.16
CA LEU A 30 -2.84 -6.79 7.30
C LEU A 30 -2.29 -6.24 5.98
N ILE A 31 -2.80 -5.09 5.58
CA ILE A 31 -2.22 -4.25 4.54
C ILE A 31 -1.74 -2.96 5.21
N GLN A 32 -0.45 -2.67 5.10
CA GLN A 32 0.15 -1.42 5.55
C GLN A 32 0.48 -0.55 4.34
N ILE A 33 -0.04 0.68 4.31
CA ILE A 33 0.21 1.64 3.23
C ILE A 33 0.81 2.89 3.84
N ASN A 34 1.97 3.30 3.35
CA ASN A 34 2.64 4.53 3.73
C ASN A 34 2.63 5.51 2.55
N SER A 35 2.09 6.71 2.75
CA SER A 35 2.12 7.76 1.73
C SER A 35 3.49 8.43 1.66
N ILE A 36 3.93 8.73 0.45
CA ILE A 36 5.19 9.44 0.17
C ILE A 36 4.80 10.75 -0.53
N PRO A 37 4.32 11.77 0.22
CA PRO A 37 3.96 13.05 -0.37
C PRO A 37 5.23 13.84 -0.72
N ILE A 38 5.10 14.76 -1.69
CA ILE A 38 6.17 15.71 -2.04
C ILE A 38 6.48 16.60 -0.84
N GLU A 39 5.45 17.02 -0.11
CA GLU A 39 5.56 17.83 1.10
C GLU A 39 5.03 17.05 2.32
N PRO A 40 5.74 17.07 3.46
CA PRO A 40 5.27 16.44 4.70
C PRO A 40 3.90 16.97 5.18
N PRO A 41 3.14 16.19 5.98
CA PRO A 41 3.56 14.94 6.63
C PRO A 41 3.20 13.67 5.85
N SER A 42 4.01 12.62 5.99
CA SER A 42 3.63 11.26 5.59
C SER A 42 2.56 10.68 6.54
N LEU A 43 1.73 9.80 6.00
CA LEU A 43 0.73 9.03 6.74
C LEU A 43 0.96 7.54 6.55
N VAL A 44 0.89 6.79 7.66
CA VAL A 44 0.83 5.34 7.68
C VAL A 44 -0.60 4.91 7.96
N MET A 45 -1.13 4.05 7.10
CA MET A 45 -2.47 3.47 7.19
C MET A 45 -2.34 1.96 7.37
N LEU A 46 -3.08 1.41 8.32
CA LEU A 46 -3.10 -0.01 8.64
C LEU A 46 -4.52 -0.55 8.44
N PHE A 47 -4.66 -1.57 7.61
CA PHE A 47 -5.94 -2.21 7.32
C PHE A 47 -5.88 -3.68 7.73
N GLU A 48 -6.41 -3.98 8.91
CA GLU A 48 -6.59 -5.35 9.38
C GLU A 48 -7.84 -5.97 8.74
N LEU A 49 -7.64 -6.93 7.83
CA LEU A 49 -8.71 -7.44 6.96
C LEU A 49 -9.81 -8.16 7.73
N LYS A 50 -9.48 -8.79 8.87
CA LYS A 50 -10.45 -9.47 9.75
C LYS A 50 -11.29 -8.49 10.60
N HIS A 51 -10.87 -7.22 10.68
CA HIS A 51 -11.51 -6.21 11.53
C HIS A 51 -12.08 -5.04 10.70
N LEU A 52 -12.31 -5.27 9.41
CA LEU A 52 -12.97 -4.28 8.56
C LEU A 52 -14.41 -4.03 9.04
N PRO A 53 -14.94 -2.80 8.86
CA PRO A 53 -16.34 -2.51 9.10
C PRO A 53 -17.27 -3.38 8.24
N ASP A 54 -18.54 -3.47 8.65
CA ASP A 54 -19.59 -4.11 7.86
C ASP A 54 -19.63 -3.57 6.42
N GLN A 55 -19.80 -4.45 5.44
CA GLN A 55 -19.71 -4.13 4.00
C GLN A 55 -20.80 -3.15 3.53
N HIS A 56 -21.93 -3.09 4.22
CA HIS A 56 -23.02 -2.15 3.92
C HIS A 56 -22.90 -0.83 4.71
N SER A 57 -21.85 -0.69 5.53
CA SER A 57 -21.62 0.53 6.29
C SER A 57 -20.95 1.61 5.44
N GLN A 58 -21.33 2.86 5.68
CA GLN A 58 -20.68 4.03 5.09
C GLN A 58 -19.16 4.07 5.38
N LYS A 59 -18.70 3.48 6.49
CA LYS A 59 -17.27 3.39 6.81
C LYS A 59 -16.52 2.48 5.83
N TYR A 60 -17.13 1.34 5.47
CA TYR A 60 -16.55 0.43 4.49
C TYR A 60 -16.47 1.07 3.10
N GLU A 61 -17.53 1.79 2.67
CA GLU A 61 -17.49 2.57 1.42
C GLU A 61 -16.35 3.59 1.39
N LYS A 62 -16.07 4.25 2.52
CA LYS A 62 -14.95 5.20 2.62
C LYS A 62 -13.59 4.51 2.54
N ILE A 63 -13.48 3.27 3.02
CA ILE A 63 -12.27 2.44 2.84
C ILE A 63 -12.11 2.08 1.36
N LEU A 64 -13.17 1.64 0.68
CA LEU A 64 -13.12 1.38 -0.76
C LEU A 64 -12.67 2.63 -1.55
N GLN A 65 -13.20 3.81 -1.20
CA GLN A 65 -12.77 5.08 -1.80
C GLN A 65 -11.28 5.37 -1.57
N LEU A 66 -10.74 5.05 -0.38
CA LEU A 66 -9.31 5.20 -0.12
C LEU A 66 -8.48 4.30 -1.02
N PHE A 67 -8.81 3.01 -1.10
CA PHE A 67 -8.12 2.07 -1.97
C PHE A 67 -8.19 2.51 -3.45
N GLN A 68 -9.35 2.96 -3.93
CA GLN A 68 -9.49 3.49 -5.28
C GLN A 68 -8.58 4.70 -5.55
N LEU A 69 -8.45 5.61 -4.59
CA LEU A 69 -7.59 6.78 -4.73
C LEU A 69 -6.09 6.42 -4.67
N ILE A 70 -5.70 5.43 -3.89
CA ILE A 70 -4.31 4.95 -3.77
C ILE A 70 -3.89 4.21 -5.04
N PHE A 71 -4.75 3.38 -5.60
CA PHE A 71 -4.45 2.46 -6.69
C PHE A 71 -4.86 2.96 -8.09
N ARG A 72 -5.02 4.27 -8.29
CA ARG A 72 -5.39 4.86 -9.59
C ARG A 72 -4.21 4.99 -10.58
N LEU A 73 -4.53 5.17 -11.87
CA LEU A 73 -3.62 5.11 -13.04
C LEU A 73 -2.33 5.95 -12.93
N ASP A 74 -2.38 7.11 -12.27
CA ASP A 74 -1.21 8.02 -12.18
C ASP A 74 -0.41 7.87 -10.89
N ASN A 75 -0.74 6.88 -10.06
CA ASN A 75 -0.03 6.66 -8.81
C ASN A 75 1.02 5.56 -8.99
N GLU A 76 2.09 5.68 -8.21
CA GLU A 76 3.14 4.68 -8.08
C GLU A 76 3.03 4.01 -6.72
N VAL A 77 3.09 2.68 -6.72
CA VAL A 77 3.04 1.86 -5.51
C VAL A 77 4.28 0.98 -5.46
N TYR A 78 5.15 1.26 -4.49
CA TYR A 78 6.38 0.55 -4.24
C TYR A 78 6.14 -0.61 -3.28
N SER A 79 6.60 -1.81 -3.65
CA SER A 79 6.43 -3.03 -2.86
C SER A 79 7.67 -3.90 -2.87
N TRP A 80 7.83 -4.71 -1.83
CA TRP A 80 8.81 -5.79 -1.86
C TRP A 80 8.17 -7.04 -2.49
N GLY A 81 8.48 -7.34 -3.75
CA GLY A 81 7.87 -8.46 -4.48
C GLY A 81 6.66 -8.05 -5.32
N ASN A 82 5.95 -9.06 -5.83
CA ASN A 82 4.84 -8.89 -6.77
C ASN A 82 3.53 -8.52 -6.05
N MET A 83 3.25 -7.22 -5.97
CA MET A 83 2.08 -6.68 -5.29
C MET A 83 0.74 -7.09 -5.91
N GLN A 84 0.69 -7.31 -7.22
CA GLN A 84 -0.51 -7.84 -7.88
C GLN A 84 -0.85 -9.23 -7.33
N ARG A 85 0.13 -10.07 -7.04
CA ARG A 85 -0.12 -11.38 -6.44
C ARG A 85 -0.47 -11.27 -4.96
N GLU A 86 0.21 -10.40 -4.23
CA GLU A 86 0.00 -10.27 -2.78
C GLU A 86 -1.38 -9.71 -2.41
N LEU A 87 -1.94 -8.83 -3.25
CA LEU A 87 -3.25 -8.22 -3.00
C LEU A 87 -4.44 -9.01 -3.58
N GLU A 88 -4.19 -10.09 -4.31
CA GLU A 88 -5.26 -10.93 -4.86
C GLU A 88 -6.29 -11.39 -3.81
N PRO A 89 -5.92 -11.77 -2.57
CA PRO A 89 -6.89 -12.09 -1.51
C PRO A 89 -7.78 -10.92 -1.07
N ALA A 90 -7.36 -9.68 -1.35
CA ALA A 90 -8.06 -8.44 -1.00
C ALA A 90 -8.70 -7.77 -2.22
N LYS A 91 -8.93 -8.51 -3.31
CA LYS A 91 -9.50 -7.98 -4.57
C LYS A 91 -10.85 -7.27 -4.40
N ASP A 92 -11.63 -7.58 -3.37
CA ASP A 92 -12.92 -6.92 -3.13
C ASP A 92 -12.75 -5.47 -2.62
N LEU A 93 -11.54 -5.11 -2.15
CA LEU A 93 -11.20 -3.75 -1.74
C LEU A 93 -10.62 -2.89 -2.87
N ILE A 94 -10.21 -3.50 -3.98
CA ILE A 94 -9.35 -2.87 -4.99
C ILE A 94 -9.94 -3.10 -6.39
N ILE A 95 -9.88 -2.09 -7.25
CA ILE A 95 -10.24 -2.29 -8.66
C ILE A 95 -9.22 -3.23 -9.31
N TRP A 96 -9.70 -4.25 -10.03
CA TRP A 96 -8.86 -5.23 -10.71
C TRP A 96 -9.02 -5.16 -12.24
N PRO A 97 -7.92 -5.25 -13.03
CA PRO A 97 -6.52 -5.21 -12.60
C PRO A 97 -6.17 -3.88 -11.94
N ILE A 98 -5.11 -3.86 -11.10
CA ILE A 98 -4.72 -2.65 -10.37
C ILE A 98 -4.27 -1.58 -11.37
N PRO A 99 -4.94 -0.41 -11.43
CA PRO A 99 -4.59 0.62 -12.40
C PRO A 99 -3.25 1.32 -12.15
N ALA A 100 -2.84 1.45 -10.88
CA ALA A 100 -1.58 2.11 -10.52
C ALA A 100 -0.36 1.37 -11.07
N THR A 101 0.75 2.11 -11.20
CA THR A 101 2.04 1.52 -11.54
C THR A 101 2.60 0.81 -10.31
N LEU A 102 2.73 -0.52 -10.40
CA LEU A 102 3.30 -1.36 -9.34
C LEU A 102 4.80 -1.54 -9.56
N ILE A 103 5.60 -1.13 -8.59
CA ILE A 103 7.06 -1.14 -8.67
C ILE A 103 7.60 -2.13 -7.63
N ASP A 104 8.04 -3.29 -8.10
CA ASP A 104 8.76 -4.26 -7.27
C ASP A 104 10.19 -3.76 -7.03
N ILE A 105 10.50 -3.43 -5.78
CA ILE A 105 11.81 -2.93 -5.38
C ILE A 105 12.82 -4.05 -5.07
N GLN A 106 12.37 -5.29 -4.93
CA GLN A 106 13.22 -6.43 -4.55
C GLN A 106 14.42 -6.64 -5.49
N PRO A 107 14.29 -6.54 -6.84
CA PRO A 107 15.42 -6.73 -7.75
C PRO A 107 16.53 -5.68 -7.58
N TYR A 108 16.21 -4.48 -7.10
CA TYR A 108 17.17 -3.39 -6.94
C TYR A 108 17.94 -3.46 -5.62
N TYR A 109 17.47 -4.27 -4.67
CA TYR A 109 18.02 -4.30 -3.31
C TYR A 109 19.50 -4.63 -3.27
N SER A 110 19.97 -5.65 -4.00
CA SER A 110 21.38 -6.05 -3.95
C SER A 110 22.31 -4.91 -4.40
N MET A 111 21.92 -4.15 -5.42
CA MET A 111 22.66 -2.99 -5.88
C MET A 111 22.69 -1.89 -4.82
N TRP A 112 21.53 -1.53 -4.27
CA TRP A 112 21.44 -0.49 -3.22
C TRP A 112 22.19 -0.87 -1.95
N TYR A 113 22.08 -2.12 -1.51
CA TYR A 113 22.78 -2.64 -0.35
C TYR A 113 24.30 -2.57 -0.55
N ASN A 114 24.80 -3.02 -1.70
CA ASN A 114 26.22 -2.93 -2.02
C ASN A 114 26.71 -1.48 -2.08
N TRP A 115 25.96 -0.60 -2.74
CA TRP A 115 26.26 0.83 -2.76
C TRP A 115 26.33 1.40 -1.34
N ALA A 116 25.30 1.19 -0.52
CA ALA A 116 25.24 1.69 0.85
C ALA A 116 26.43 1.18 1.69
N ARG A 117 26.82 -0.09 1.54
CA ARG A 117 28.00 -0.65 2.23
C ARG A 117 29.30 0.07 1.88
N THR A 118 29.50 0.47 0.62
CA THR A 118 30.70 1.24 0.22
C THR A 118 30.75 2.62 0.85
N GLN A 119 29.61 3.19 1.22
CA GLN A 119 29.55 4.49 1.89
C GLN A 119 29.78 4.40 3.40
N CYS A 120 29.56 3.21 4.00
CA CYS A 120 29.72 2.98 5.43
C CYS A 120 31.09 2.42 5.83
N THR A 121 32.02 2.23 4.89
CA THR A 121 33.39 1.81 5.19
C THR A 121 34.23 3.05 5.50
N LEU A 122 34.24 3.44 6.78
CA LEU A 122 35.23 4.32 7.41
C LEU A 122 36.23 3.46 8.20
#